data_AF-R6ZXK2-F1
#
_entry.id   AF-R6ZXK2-F1
#
_cell.length_a   1.000
_cell.length_b   1.000
_cell.length_c   1.000
_cell.angle_alpha   90.00
_cell.angle_beta   90.00
_cell.angle_gamma   90.00
#
_symmetry.space_group_name_H-M   'P 1'
#
loop_
_entity.id
_entity.type
_entity.pdbx_description
1 polymer ?
#
loop_
_entity_poly.entity_id
_entity_poly.type
_entity_poly.pdbx_seq_one_letter_code
_entity_poly.pdbx_strand_id
1 'polypeptide(L)'
;MDITNISAIQSLSDVSRYTDSTAKVTGSGEENRFDSFLSSAINMIGETNQLSNAAQAEEIRYATGESDNWHDLMVAQQKANISLQYTVAVKNTALEAYRTLMNMQM
;
A
#
# COMPACT_ATOMS: atom_id res chain seq x y z
N MET A 1 -56.38 -19.26 -2.05
CA MET A 1 -55.32 -19.12 -1.04
C MET A 1 -54.00 -19.10 -1.79
N ASP A 2 -53.54 -17.90 -2.10
CA ASP A 2 -52.36 -17.63 -2.93
C ASP A 2 -51.09 -18.00 -2.19
N ILE A 3 -50.51 -19.14 -2.57
CA ILE A 3 -49.23 -19.67 -2.03
C ILE A 3 -48.00 -19.08 -2.75
N THR A 4 -48.18 -18.02 -3.54
CA THR A 4 -47.12 -17.46 -4.38
C THR A 4 -46.35 -16.32 -3.71
N ASN A 5 -46.69 -15.92 -2.48
CA ASN A 5 -45.95 -14.89 -1.75
C ASN A 5 -45.11 -15.51 -0.61
N ILE A 6 -44.15 -16.35 -0.98
CA ILE A 6 -43.14 -16.86 -0.05
C ILE A 6 -41.94 -15.92 -0.12
N SER A 7 -41.88 -14.98 0.82
CA SER A 7 -40.79 -14.00 0.98
C SER A 7 -39.39 -14.64 1.11
N ALA A 8 -39.32 -15.94 1.36
CA ALA A 8 -38.07 -16.71 1.41
C ALA A 8 -37.43 -16.96 0.04
N ILE A 9 -38.16 -16.85 -1.07
CA ILE A 9 -37.59 -17.02 -2.42
C ILE A 9 -36.97 -15.70 -2.91
N GLN A 10 -37.48 -14.55 -2.43
CA GLN A 10 -36.95 -13.24 -2.77
C GLN A 10 -35.51 -13.07 -2.27
N SER A 11 -35.21 -13.50 -1.05
CA SER A 11 -33.85 -13.41 -0.47
C SER A 11 -32.83 -14.30 -1.19
N LEU A 12 -33.26 -15.43 -1.76
CA LEU A 12 -32.39 -16.31 -2.52
C LEU A 12 -32.02 -15.73 -3.89
N SER A 13 -32.93 -14.94 -4.48
CA SER A 13 -32.67 -14.23 -5.73
C SER A 13 -31.63 -13.11 -5.58
N ASP A 14 -31.55 -12.46 -4.42
CA ASP A 14 -30.52 -11.45 -4.13
C ASP A 14 -29.13 -12.07 -3.96
N VAL A 15 -29.05 -13.24 -3.33
CA VAL A 15 -27.79 -13.99 -3.17
C VAL A 15 -27.25 -14.47 -4.53
N SER A 16 -28.12 -14.92 -5.43
CA SER A 16 -27.72 -15.36 -6.78
C SER A 16 -27.21 -14.23 -7.67
N ARG A 17 -27.58 -12.97 -7.40
CA ARG A 17 -27.08 -11.80 -8.15
C ARG A 17 -25.70 -11.35 -7.68
N TYR A 18 -25.33 -11.71 -6.45
CA TYR A 18 -24.01 -11.43 -5.89
C TYR A 18 -22.92 -12.31 -6.53
N THR A 19 -23.26 -13.54 -6.90
CA THR A 19 -22.33 -14.49 -7.55
C THR A 19 -22.12 -14.21 -9.04
N ASP A 20 -23.04 -13.50 -9.69
CA ASP A 20 -22.92 -13.11 -11.11
C ASP A 20 -22.15 -11.78 -11.28
N SER A 21 -22.19 -10.91 -10.27
CA SER A 21 -21.47 -9.62 -10.27
C SER A 21 -19.95 -9.78 -10.09
N THR A 22 -19.47 -10.91 -9.56
CA THR A 22 -18.03 -11.21 -9.43
C THR A 22 -17.42 -11.79 -10.71
N ALA A 23 -18.23 -12.17 -11.71
CA ALA A 23 -17.75 -12.74 -12.98
C ALA A 23 -17.44 -11.68 -14.05
N LYS A 24 -17.77 -10.40 -13.82
CA LYS A 24 -17.58 -9.31 -14.80
C LYS A 24 -16.52 -8.28 -14.39
N VAL A 25 -15.39 -8.76 -13.86
CA VAL A 25 -14.15 -7.98 -13.72
C VAL A 25 -13.05 -8.66 -14.54
N THR A 26 -13.27 -8.75 -15.85
CA THR A 26 -12.24 -9.09 -16.82
C THR A 26 -12.25 -8.06 -17.93
N GLY A 27 -11.14 -7.31 -18.03
CA GLY A 27 -10.78 -6.56 -19.23
C GLY A 27 -10.82 -5.03 -19.12
N SER A 28 -9.88 -4.44 -18.35
CA SER A 28 -9.23 -3.13 -18.62
C SER A 28 -8.46 -2.59 -17.39
N GLY A 29 -7.66 -3.41 -16.70
CA GLY A 29 -7.08 -3.02 -15.41
C GLY A 29 -5.59 -3.28 -15.24
N GLU A 30 -4.90 -3.87 -16.21
CA GLU A 30 -3.51 -4.32 -16.02
C GLU A 30 -2.49 -3.21 -16.30
N GLU A 31 -2.72 -2.34 -17.29
CA GLU A 31 -1.82 -1.21 -17.59
C GLU A 31 -1.71 -0.20 -16.43
N ASN A 32 -2.78 0.00 -15.66
CA ASN A 32 -2.80 0.98 -14.56
C ASN A 32 -2.25 0.46 -13.22
N ARG A 33 -2.11 -0.86 -13.04
CA ARG A 33 -1.68 -1.44 -11.75
C ARG A 33 -0.20 -1.24 -11.50
N PHE A 34 0.62 -1.44 -12.52
CA PHE A 34 2.05 -1.19 -12.42
C PHE A 34 2.32 0.30 -12.22
N ASP A 35 1.63 1.16 -12.96
CA ASP A 35 1.80 2.61 -12.85
C ASP A 35 1.35 3.15 -11.47
N SER A 36 0.25 2.62 -10.93
CA SER A 36 -0.21 2.94 -9.56
C SER A 36 0.77 2.42 -8.50
N PHE A 37 1.32 1.23 -8.68
CA PHE A 37 2.33 0.66 -7.79
C PHE A 37 3.63 1.48 -7.83
N LEU A 38 4.10 1.85 -9.02
CA LEU A 38 5.30 2.66 -9.23
C LEU A 38 5.11 4.07 -8.65
N SER A 39 3.95 4.70 -8.89
CA SER A 39 3.59 5.98 -8.28
C SER A 39 3.60 5.90 -6.75
N SER A 40 3.01 4.84 -6.18
CA SER A 40 3.02 4.59 -4.74
C SER A 40 4.45 4.40 -4.20
N ALA A 41 5.30 3.66 -4.93
CA ALA A 41 6.70 3.47 -4.58
C ALA A 41 7.52 4.78 -4.59
N ILE A 42 7.30 5.63 -5.60
CA ILE A 42 7.94 6.96 -5.69
C ILE A 42 7.48 7.85 -4.53
N ASN A 43 6.19 7.86 -4.22
CA ASN A 43 5.67 8.61 -3.07
C ASN A 43 6.27 8.13 -1.75
N MET A 44 6.45 6.82 -1.60
CA MET A 44 7.10 6.19 -0.44
C MET A 44 8.55 6.66 -0.23
N ILE A 45 9.30 6.83 -1.31
CA ILE A 45 10.68 7.36 -1.26
C ILE A 45 10.64 8.81 -0.76
N GLY A 46 9.69 9.62 -1.25
CA GLY A 46 9.47 10.99 -0.77
C GLY A 46 9.12 11.05 0.71
N GLU A 47 8.19 10.19 1.15
CA GLU A 47 7.77 10.09 2.55
C GLU A 47 8.92 9.63 3.46
N THR A 48 9.73 8.67 3.00
CA THR A 48 10.93 8.22 3.72
C THR A 48 11.95 9.35 3.88
N ASN A 49 12.13 10.19 2.86
CA ASN A 49 13.01 11.35 2.93
C ASN A 49 12.49 12.38 3.95
N GLN A 50 11.19 12.65 3.96
CA GLN A 50 10.57 13.53 4.94
C GLN A 50 10.72 13.01 6.38
N LEU A 51 10.44 11.72 6.60
CA LEU A 51 10.60 11.09 7.92
C LEU A 51 12.06 11.07 8.38
N SER A 52 13.00 10.85 7.47
CA SER A 52 14.44 10.89 7.77
C SER A 52 14.92 12.30 8.13
N ASN A 53 14.42 13.32 7.43
CA ASN A 53 14.71 14.72 7.76
C ASN A 53 14.07 15.14 9.10
N ALA A 54 12.85 14.71 9.37
CA ALA A 54 12.19 14.97 10.65
C ALA A 54 12.95 14.31 11.82
N ALA A 55 13.43 13.08 11.63
CA ALA A 55 14.25 12.40 12.62
C ALA A 55 15.59 13.14 12.87
N GLN A 56 16.28 13.58 11.81
CA GLN A 56 17.49 14.39 11.94
C GLN A 56 17.26 15.73 12.64
N ALA A 57 16.15 16.41 12.34
CA ALA A 57 15.82 17.67 12.98
C ALA A 57 15.59 17.49 14.48
N GLU A 58 14.88 16.43 14.88
CA GLU A 58 14.65 16.13 16.30
C GLU A 58 15.93 15.63 16.99
N GLU A 59 16.79 14.89 16.29
CA GLU A 59 18.10 14.48 16.78
C GLU A 59 19.01 15.68 17.08
N ILE A 60 19.04 16.67 16.18
CA ILE A 60 19.80 17.91 16.39
C ILE A 60 19.26 18.66 17.60
N ARG A 61 17.93 18.82 17.73
CA ARG A 61 17.28 19.52 18.85
C ARG A 61 17.51 18.83 20.19
N TYR A 62 17.54 17.49 20.19
CA TYR A 62 17.89 16.70 21.36
C TYR A 62 19.38 16.85 21.71
N ALA A 63 20.27 16.78 20.72
CA ALA A 63 21.71 16.91 20.93
C ALA A 63 22.15 18.31 21.38
N THR A 64 21.44 19.38 20.98
CA THR A 64 21.66 20.75 21.47
C THR A 64 21.03 21.03 22.83
N GLY A 65 20.31 20.07 23.42
CA GLY A 65 19.66 20.21 24.72
C GLY A 65 18.41 21.10 24.71
N GLU A 66 17.83 21.38 23.53
CA GLU A 66 16.58 22.14 23.38
C GLU A 66 15.32 21.27 23.54
N SER A 67 15.46 19.95 23.54
CA SER A 67 14.35 18.98 23.64
C SER A 67 14.71 17.85 24.60
N ASP A 68 13.93 17.69 25.68
CA ASP A 68 14.01 16.54 26.62
C ASP A 68 13.19 15.33 26.14
N ASN A 69 12.59 15.41 24.94
CA ASN A 69 11.62 14.44 24.47
C ASN A 69 12.29 13.27 23.73
N TRP A 70 13.13 12.51 24.45
CA TRP A 70 13.73 11.25 23.98
C TRP A 70 12.71 10.30 23.32
N HIS A 71 11.45 10.33 23.78
CA HIS A 71 10.36 9.55 23.19
C HIS A 71 10.06 9.96 21.75
N ASP A 72 10.01 11.26 21.45
CA ASP A 72 9.74 11.76 20.09
C ASP A 72 10.92 11.47 19.16
N LEU A 73 12.15 11.59 19.68
CA LEU A 73 13.35 11.17 18.95
C LEU A 73 13.31 9.69 18.59
N MET A 74 13.04 8.81 19.58
CA MET A 74 13.00 7.37 19.36
C MET A 74 11.87 6.98 18.39
N VAL A 75 10.70 7.62 18.49
CA VAL A 75 9.58 7.39 17.55
C VAL A 75 9.94 7.86 16.14
N ALA A 76 10.56 9.02 15.99
CA ALA A 76 11.00 9.53 14.69
C ALA A 76 12.06 8.64 14.06
N GLN A 77 13.05 8.19 14.83
CA GLN A 77 14.08 7.26 14.38
C GLN A 77 13.49 5.90 13.99
N GLN A 78 12.57 5.35 14.79
CA GLN A 78 11.90 4.09 14.48
C GLN A 78 11.09 4.20 13.18
N LYS A 79 10.34 5.29 12.98
CA LYS A 79 9.61 5.55 11.74
C LYS A 79 10.56 5.65 10.55
N ALA A 80 11.62 6.44 10.65
CA ALA A 80 12.60 6.59 9.57
C ALA A 80 13.24 5.24 9.22
N ASN A 81 13.59 4.42 10.22
CA ASN A 81 14.18 3.10 10.02
C ASN A 81 13.21 2.13 9.31
N ILE A 82 11.96 2.05 9.76
CA ILE A 82 10.93 1.20 9.12
C ILE A 82 10.66 1.67 7.69
N SER A 83 10.50 2.98 7.47
CA SER A 83 10.26 3.53 6.12
C SER A 83 11.44 3.30 5.17
N LEU A 84 12.67 3.38 5.67
CA LEU A 84 13.87 3.05 4.89
C LEU A 84 13.91 1.57 4.50
N GLN A 85 13.66 0.66 5.45
CA GLN A 85 13.59 -0.77 5.17
C GLN A 85 12.51 -1.09 4.13
N TYR A 86 11.34 -0.47 4.26
CA TYR A 86 10.23 -0.65 3.34
C TYR A 86 10.57 -0.13 1.93
N THR A 87 11.18 1.05 1.83
CA THR A 87 11.67 1.61 0.55
C THR A 87 12.69 0.70 -0.13
N VAL A 88 13.61 0.10 0.64
CA VAL A 88 14.59 -0.86 0.11
C VAL A 88 13.89 -2.12 -0.42
N ALA A 89 12.90 -2.64 0.31
CA ALA A 89 12.12 -3.79 -0.13
C ALA A 89 11.40 -3.51 -1.45
N VAL A 90 10.71 -2.36 -1.55
CA VAL A 90 10.00 -1.94 -2.77
C VAL A 90 10.96 -1.74 -3.94
N LYS A 91 12.11 -1.10 -3.71
CA LYS A 91 13.18 -0.96 -4.72
C LYS A 91 13.64 -2.33 -5.23
N ASN A 92 13.89 -3.27 -4.32
CA ASN A 92 14.34 -4.62 -4.69
C ASN A 92 13.27 -5.36 -5.51
N THR A 93 12.00 -5.30 -5.11
CA THR A 93 10.89 -5.89 -5.86
C THR A 93 10.72 -5.25 -7.24
N ALA A 94 10.88 -3.94 -7.37
CA ALA A 94 10.83 -3.26 -8.67
C ALA A 94 11.99 -3.70 -9.59
N LEU A 95 13.20 -3.85 -9.03
CA LEU A 95 14.37 -4.35 -9.77
C LEU A 95 14.18 -5.81 -10.21
N GLU A 96 13.58 -6.64 -9.35
CA GLU A 96 13.27 -8.03 -9.64
C GLU A 96 12.19 -8.17 -10.71
N ALA A 97 11.12 -7.37 -10.65
CA ALA A 97 10.09 -7.30 -11.69
C ALA A 97 10.69 -6.91 -13.05
N TYR A 98 11.62 -5.94 -13.09
CA TYR A 98 12.35 -5.58 -14.30
C TYR A 98 13.19 -6.74 -14.86
N ARG A 99 13.92 -7.45 -13.99
CA ARG A 99 14.73 -8.62 -14.37
C ARG A 99 13.86 -9.77 -14.91
N THR A 100 12.72 -10.03 -14.28
CA THR A 100 11.77 -11.06 -14.72
C THR A 100 11.21 -10.75 -16.09
N LEU A 101 10.84 -9.49 -16.36
CA LEU A 101 10.38 -9.06 -17.69
C LEU A 101 11.45 -9.28 -18.76
N MET A 102 12.71 -8.98 -18.45
CA MET A 102 13.84 -9.18 -19.37
C MET A 102 14.11 -10.67 -19.65
N ASN A 103 13.96 -11.54 -18.64
CA ASN A 103 14.11 -12.99 -18.80
C ASN A 103 12.94 -13.67 -19.52
N MET A 104 11.75 -13.06 -19.58
CA MET A 104 10.61 -13.59 -20.32
C MET A 104 10.66 -13.35 -21.84
N GLN A 105 11.49 -12.40 -22.29
CA GLN A 105 11.63 -12.06 -23.72
C GLN A 105 12.80 -12.76 -24.43
N MET A 106 13.60 -13.60 -23.74
CA MET A 106 14.59 -14.47 -24.38
C MET A 106 14.07 -15.89 -24.60
#